data_AF-A0A366XRN4-F1
#
_entry.id   AF-A0A366XRN4-F1
#
_cell.length_a   1.000
_cell.length_b   1.000
_cell.length_c   1.000
_cell.angle_alpha   90.00
_cell.angle_beta   90.00
_cell.angle_gamma   90.00
#
_symmetry.space_group_name_H-M   'P 1'
#
loop_
_entity.id
_entity.type
_entity.pdbx_description
1 polymer ?
#
loop_
_entity_poly.entity_id
_entity_poly.type
_entity_poly.pdbx_seq_one_letter_code
_entity_poly.pdbx_strand_id
1 'polypeptide(L)'
;METIRLTTAQALIKFINQQYVSIDGKEIPFVEGIFNIFGHGNVLGIGEALEQDAGHLKVIQGKNEQGMAHAAIAYSKQMLRQK
;
A
#
# COMPACT_ATOMS: atom_id res chain seq x y z
N MET A 1 27.64 -6.48 3.46
CA MET A 1 26.18 -6.33 3.24
C MET A 1 26.01 -5.81 1.83
N GLU A 2 25.27 -6.52 0.99
CA GLU A 2 24.91 -6.03 -0.34
C GLU A 2 23.81 -5.00 -0.20
N THR A 3 23.93 -3.86 -0.90
CA THR A 3 22.93 -2.80 -0.89
C THR A 3 22.27 -2.70 -2.25
N ILE A 4 20.96 -2.47 -2.26
CA ILE A 4 20.21 -2.19 -3.49
C ILE A 4 19.98 -0.68 -3.61
N ARG A 5 19.98 -0.16 -4.85
CA ARG A 5 19.63 1.23 -5.14
C ARG A 5 18.17 1.32 -5.54
N LEU A 6 17.41 2.16 -4.84
CA LEU A 6 15.98 2.38 -5.07
C LEU A 6 15.67 3.89 -5.13
N THR A 7 14.63 4.28 -5.85
CA THR A 7 13.99 5.58 -5.68
C THR A 7 13.26 5.62 -4.33
N THR A 8 12.97 6.83 -3.83
CA THR A 8 12.20 6.97 -2.58
C THR A 8 10.84 6.28 -2.67
N ALA A 9 10.18 6.34 -3.83
CA ALA A 9 8.88 5.70 -4.03
C ALA A 9 8.97 4.17 -4.00
N GLN A 10 9.96 3.59 -4.69
CA GLN A 10 10.24 2.15 -4.64
C GLN A 10 10.55 1.69 -3.20
N ALA A 11 11.38 2.43 -2.48
CA ALA A 11 11.71 2.13 -1.09
C ALA A 11 10.46 2.19 -0.19
N LEU A 12 9.56 3.16 -0.41
CA LEU A 12 8.31 3.29 0.33
C LEU A 12 7.36 2.12 0.05
N ILE A 13 7.14 1.73 -1.21
CA ILE A 13 6.28 0.60 -1.55
C ILE A 13 6.84 -0.71 -0.98
N LYS A 14 8.16 -0.92 -1.07
CA LYS A 14 8.82 -2.09 -0.50
C LYS A 14 8.73 -2.10 1.04
N PHE A 15 8.84 -0.94 1.69
CA PHE A 15 8.66 -0.81 3.13
C PHE A 15 7.23 -1.15 3.56
N ILE A 16 6.22 -0.61 2.88
CA ILE A 16 4.80 -0.88 3.15
C ILE A 16 4.48 -2.38 3.02
N ASN A 17 5.02 -3.04 1.99
CA ASN A 17 4.86 -4.48 1.79
C ASN A 17 5.43 -5.34 2.94
N GLN A 18 6.36 -4.79 3.73
CA GLN A 18 7.02 -5.48 4.85
C GLN A 18 6.47 -5.06 6.21
N GLN A 19 5.26 -4.51 6.26
CA GLN A 19 4.55 -4.25 7.51
C GLN A 19 3.70 -5.46 7.89
N TYR A 20 3.84 -5.93 9.13
CA TYR A 20 3.14 -7.09 9.66
C TYR A 20 2.52 -6.78 11.02
N VAL A 21 1.45 -7.50 11.35
CA VAL A 21 0.82 -7.50 12.67
C VAL A 21 0.75 -8.94 13.19
N SER A 22 0.95 -9.12 14.49
CA SER A 22 0.82 -10.42 15.15
C SER A 22 -0.47 -10.48 15.96
N ILE A 23 -1.33 -11.45 15.64
CA ILE A 23 -2.63 -11.65 16.28
C ILE A 23 -2.80 -13.14 16.55
N ASP A 24 -3.07 -13.50 17.80
CA ASP A 24 -3.22 -14.90 18.23
C ASP A 24 -2.06 -15.81 17.79
N GLY A 25 -0.83 -15.27 17.82
CA GLY A 25 0.39 -15.98 17.45
C GLY A 25 0.60 -16.15 15.94
N LYS A 26 -0.22 -15.53 15.09
CA LYS A 26 -0.04 -15.50 13.63
C LYS A 26 0.40 -14.12 13.17
N GLU A 27 1.51 -14.08 12.44
CA GLU A 27 1.93 -12.88 11.72
C GLU A 27 1.28 -12.84 10.34
N ILE A 28 0.64 -11.72 10.04
CA ILE A 28 -0.01 -11.48 8.75
C ILE A 28 0.40 -10.10 8.23
N PRO A 29 0.43 -9.89 6.90
CA PRO A 29 0.64 -8.57 6.34
C PRO A 29 -0.37 -7.58 6.91
N PHE A 30 0.10 -6.39 7.27
CA PHE A 30 -0.74 -5.35 7.90
C PHE A 30 -1.46 -4.46 6.89
N VAL A 31 -0.91 -4.34 5.67
CA VAL A 31 -1.47 -3.51 4.61
C VAL A 31 -1.85 -4.41 3.44
N GLU A 32 -3.13 -4.70 3.30
CA GLU A 32 -3.67 -5.50 2.17
C GLU A 32 -3.53 -4.78 0.82
N GLY A 33 -3.62 -3.45 0.82
CA GLY A 33 -3.70 -2.70 -0.41
C GLY A 33 -3.88 -1.20 -0.22
N ILE A 34 -3.91 -0.51 -1.36
CA ILE A 34 -3.96 0.93 -1.44
C ILE A 34 -4.99 1.37 -2.49
N PHE A 35 -5.60 2.51 -2.21
CA PHE A 35 -6.36 3.23 -3.21
C PHE A 35 -5.47 4.23 -3.94
N ASN A 36 -5.70 4.42 -5.24
CA ASN A 36 -5.02 5.44 -6.03
C ASN A 36 -5.99 6.27 -6.89
N ILE A 37 -5.64 7.55 -7.04
CA ILE A 37 -6.05 8.40 -8.16
C ILE A 37 -4.75 9.07 -8.62
N PHE A 38 -4.33 8.75 -9.84
CA PHE A 38 -3.08 9.27 -10.37
C PHE A 38 -3.26 10.68 -10.92
N GLY A 39 -2.32 11.54 -10.53
CA GLY A 39 -2.15 12.90 -11.05
C GLY A 39 -0.66 13.22 -11.12
N HIS A 40 -0.31 14.34 -11.74
CA HIS A 40 1.08 14.71 -12.02
C HIS A 40 2.01 14.61 -10.81
N GLY A 41 1.51 14.91 -9.60
CA GLY A 41 2.30 14.87 -8.36
C GLY A 41 2.60 13.49 -7.80
N ASN A 42 1.95 12.41 -8.26
CA ASN A 42 2.15 11.05 -7.71
C ASN A 42 2.43 9.99 -8.77
N VAL A 43 2.06 10.20 -10.04
CA VAL A 43 2.12 9.15 -11.07
C VAL A 43 3.55 8.74 -11.42
N LEU A 44 4.47 9.70 -11.55
CA LEU A 44 5.87 9.44 -11.93
C LEU A 44 6.74 8.93 -10.77
N GLY A 45 6.20 8.89 -9.54
CA GLY A 45 6.89 8.35 -8.37
C GLY A 45 6.23 7.08 -7.89
N ILE A 46 5.08 7.25 -7.23
CA ILE A 46 4.32 6.13 -6.64
C ILE A 46 3.70 5.27 -7.73
N GLY A 47 3.15 5.88 -8.79
CA GLY A 47 2.56 5.12 -9.90
C GLY A 47 3.58 4.22 -10.59
N GLU A 48 4.75 4.76 -10.93
CA GLU A 48 5.86 3.99 -11.49
C GLU A 48 6.34 2.89 -10.53
N ALA A 49 6.52 3.19 -9.23
CA ALA A 49 6.95 2.19 -8.25
C ALA A 49 5.95 1.02 -8.11
N LEU A 50 4.65 1.31 -8.13
CA LEU A 50 3.60 0.29 -8.08
C LEU A 50 3.50 -0.51 -9.38
N GLU A 51 3.75 0.12 -10.53
CA GLU A 51 3.77 -0.55 -11.83
C GLU A 51 4.96 -1.52 -11.95
N GLN A 52 6.13 -1.12 -11.42
CA GLN A 52 7.33 -1.96 -11.41
C GLN A 52 7.22 -3.13 -10.43
N ASP A 53 6.79 -2.88 -9.18
CA ASP A 53 6.59 -3.92 -8.17
C ASP A 53 5.66 -3.44 -7.05
N ALA A 54 4.37 -3.81 -7.13
CA ALA A 54 3.40 -3.58 -6.07
C ALA A 54 3.57 -4.55 -4.87
N GLY A 55 4.37 -5.62 -5.02
CA GLY A 55 4.42 -6.73 -4.09
C GLY A 55 3.07 -7.44 -3.97
N HIS A 56 2.55 -7.58 -2.75
CA HIS A 56 1.24 -8.19 -2.48
C HIS A 56 0.10 -7.17 -2.40
N LEU A 57 0.40 -5.87 -2.48
CA LEU A 57 -0.59 -4.81 -2.33
C LEU A 57 -1.64 -4.85 -3.45
N LYS A 58 -2.92 -4.89 -3.07
CA LYS A 58 -4.01 -4.62 -4.00
C LYS A 58 -4.04 -3.14 -4.37
N VAL A 59 -3.82 -2.84 -5.65
CA VAL A 59 -3.85 -1.47 -6.17
C VAL A 59 -5.24 -1.18 -6.75
N ILE A 60 -6.03 -0.37 -6.05
CA ILE A 60 -7.44 -0.11 -6.38
C ILE A 60 -7.59 1.33 -6.88
N GLN A 61 -8.04 1.51 -8.12
CA GLN A 61 -8.27 2.85 -8.64
C GLN A 61 -9.61 3.41 -8.15
N GLY A 62 -9.55 4.56 -7.46
CA GLY A 62 -10.73 5.32 -7.10
C GLY A 62 -11.12 6.38 -8.13
N LYS A 63 -12.18 7.13 -7.83
CA LYS A 63 -12.67 8.26 -8.63
C LYS A 63 -12.86 9.55 -7.83
N ASN A 64 -12.75 9.47 -6.50
CA ASN A 64 -12.84 10.59 -5.57
C ASN A 64 -12.02 10.25 -4.31
N GLU A 65 -11.13 11.17 -3.90
CA GLU A 65 -10.26 11.04 -2.73
C GLU A 65 -11.02 10.81 -1.43
N GLN A 66 -12.14 11.52 -1.22
CA GLN A 66 -12.98 11.36 -0.03
C GLN A 66 -13.62 9.96 0.00
N GLY A 67 -14.09 9.49 -1.15
CA GLY A 67 -14.67 8.15 -1.29
C GLY A 67 -13.65 7.04 -0.98
N MET A 68 -12.43 7.18 -1.51
CA MET A 68 -11.32 6.27 -1.21
C MET A 68 -10.98 6.24 0.27
N ALA A 69 -10.88 7.42 0.90
CA ALA A 69 -10.56 7.54 2.32
C ALA A 69 -11.64 6.86 3.20
N HIS A 70 -12.93 7.12 2.92
CA HIS A 70 -14.02 6.48 3.64
C HIS A 70 -14.05 4.97 3.44
N ALA A 71 -13.82 4.49 2.21
CA ALA A 71 -13.76 3.06 1.92
C ALA A 71 -12.61 2.38 2.66
N ALA A 72 -11.41 2.97 2.68
CA ALA A 72 -10.27 2.46 3.43
C ALA A 72 -10.55 2.41 4.94
N ILE A 73 -11.12 3.49 5.52
CA ILE A 73 -11.48 3.53 6.94
C ILE A 73 -12.52 2.45 7.28
N ALA A 74 -13.56 2.31 6.45
CA ALA A 74 -14.61 1.32 6.66
C ALA A 74 -14.05 -0.10 6.57
N TYR A 75 -13.25 -0.40 5.54
CA TYR A 75 -12.57 -1.68 5.38
C TYR A 75 -11.70 -2.01 6.59
N SER A 76 -10.79 -1.12 6.97
CA SER A 76 -9.89 -1.33 8.11
C SER A 76 -10.65 -1.55 9.41
N LYS A 77 -11.76 -0.83 9.65
CA LYS A 77 -12.61 -1.04 10.83
C LYS A 77 -13.33 -2.38 10.77
N GLN A 78 -13.97 -2.70 9.64
CA GLN A 78 -14.72 -3.94 9.46
C GLN A 78 -13.84 -5.18 9.62
N MET A 79 -12.60 -5.09 9.13
CA MET A 79 -11.61 -6.16 9.23
C MET A 79 -10.82 -6.14 10.52
N LEU A 80 -11.15 -5.22 11.45
CA LEU A 80 -10.43 -5.00 12.71
C LEU A 80 -8.92 -4.74 12.52
N ARG A 81 -8.50 -4.31 11.33
CA ARG A 81 -7.11 -4.17 10.87
C ARG A 81 -6.31 -5.48 10.95
N GLN A 82 -6.99 -6.59 10.68
CA GLN A 82 -6.44 -7.95 10.69
C GLN A 82 -6.48 -8.60 9.31
N LYS A 83 -6.74 -7.81 8.27
CA LYS A 83 -6.54 -8.13 6.87
C LYS A 83 -6.03 -6.88 6.19
#